data_AF-A0A7I8VJA2-F1
#
_entry.id   AF-A0A7I8VJA2-F1
#
_cell.length_a   1.000
_cell.length_b   1.000
_cell.length_c   1.000
_cell.angle_alpha   90.00
_cell.angle_beta   90.00
_cell.angle_gamma   90.00
#
_symmetry.space_group_name_H-M   'P 1'
#
loop_
_entity.id
_entity.type
_entity.pdbx_description
1 polymer ?
#
loop_
_entity_poly.entity_id
_entity_poly.type
_entity_poly.pdbx_seq_one_letter_code
_entity_poly.pdbx_strand_id
1 'polypeptide(L)'
;MAVNQQQQAVSALPLPPIFYQGYTNENIEKGRAPQPPRPPKPYEPYSCFGFNYGGPNDGQIVPPLETQNVKRLHPQNYEHRRELIKMNHSLLCAVLDLLQILVTSADSPQRTQKLSDIYLILIHMQHLINELRPVQARDALAAMMQRQVKATREAVLSITRVMNKAANFVNKAICNVNVTSATNSIYPTFIKTEVEEEKKPSIITDESELKNELMCSIIDNLDREGLL
;
A
#
# COMPACT_ATOMS: atom_id res chain seq x y z
N MET A 1 -20.49 48.89 -42.88
CA MET A 1 -19.84 47.57 -42.95
C MET A 1 -19.62 47.10 -41.53
N ALA A 2 -20.39 46.10 -41.08
CA ALA A 2 -20.31 45.60 -39.72
C ALA A 2 -19.06 44.74 -39.54
N VAL A 3 -18.21 45.09 -38.58
CA VAL A 3 -17.04 44.30 -38.17
C VAL A 3 -17.55 43.08 -37.42
N ASN A 4 -17.44 41.91 -38.05
CA ASN A 4 -17.81 40.64 -37.45
C ASN A 4 -16.76 40.27 -36.39
N GLN A 5 -17.01 40.66 -35.13
CA GLN A 5 -16.29 40.12 -33.98
C GLN A 5 -16.70 38.66 -33.83
N GLN A 6 -15.94 37.76 -34.47
CA GLN A 6 -16.02 36.34 -34.17
C GLN A 6 -15.61 36.15 -32.70
N GLN A 7 -16.60 35.89 -31.86
CA GLN A 7 -16.40 35.43 -30.49
C GLN A 7 -15.48 34.22 -30.51
N GLN A 8 -14.22 34.43 -30.12
CA GLN A 8 -13.29 33.34 -29.83
C GLN A 8 -13.90 32.52 -28.70
N ALA A 9 -14.27 31.28 -29.00
CA ALA A 9 -14.62 30.30 -27.99
C ALA A 9 -13.38 30.05 -27.13
N VAL A 10 -13.33 30.67 -25.96
CA VAL A 10 -12.25 30.47 -24.99
C VAL A 10 -12.48 29.11 -24.37
N SER A 11 -11.69 28.11 -24.79
CA SER A 11 -11.64 26.81 -24.10
C SER A 11 -11.32 27.04 -22.63
N ALA A 12 -12.12 26.46 -21.73
CA ALA A 12 -11.91 26.51 -20.28
C ALA A 12 -10.67 25.71 -19.81
N LEU A 13 -10.10 24.88 -20.70
CA LEU A 13 -8.94 24.04 -20.43
C LEU A 13 -7.71 24.57 -21.18
N PRO A 14 -6.50 24.43 -20.60
CA PRO A 14 -5.26 24.82 -21.27
C PRO A 14 -5.09 24.01 -22.55
N LEU A 15 -4.47 24.63 -23.56
CA LEU A 15 -4.08 23.93 -24.77
C LEU A 15 -3.10 22.80 -24.44
N PRO A 16 -3.14 21.69 -25.20
CA PRO A 16 -2.22 20.58 -24.97
C PRO A 16 -0.76 21.05 -25.12
N PRO A 17 0.18 20.43 -24.38
CA PRO A 17 1.58 20.82 -24.42
C PRO A 17 2.20 20.74 -25.82
N ILE A 18 2.96 21.76 -26.24
CA ILE A 18 3.46 21.95 -27.61
C ILE A 18 4.19 20.70 -28.18
N PHE A 19 4.83 19.90 -27.34
CA PHE A 19 5.54 18.69 -27.76
C PHE A 19 4.66 17.65 -28.48
N TYR A 20 3.33 17.72 -28.35
CA TYR A 20 2.41 16.82 -29.08
C TYR A 20 2.61 16.92 -30.60
N GLN A 21 3.01 18.09 -31.13
CA GLN A 21 3.22 18.32 -32.56
C GLN A 21 4.38 17.49 -33.14
N GLY A 22 5.30 17.02 -32.29
CA GLY A 22 6.41 16.17 -32.70
C GLY A 22 6.01 14.73 -33.01
N TYR A 23 4.83 14.29 -32.58
CA TYR A 23 4.32 12.92 -32.77
C TYR A 23 3.55 12.78 -34.09
N THR A 24 4.27 12.89 -35.21
CA THR A 24 3.73 12.59 -36.55
C THR A 24 4.15 11.18 -36.99
N ASN A 25 3.38 10.54 -37.88
CA ASN A 25 3.69 9.21 -38.42
C ASN A 25 5.11 9.14 -39.00
N GLU A 26 5.51 10.17 -39.76
CA GLU A 26 6.84 10.28 -40.36
C GLU A 26 7.96 10.37 -39.29
N ASN A 27 7.74 11.15 -38.22
CA ASN A 27 8.72 11.27 -37.15
C ASN A 27 8.83 10.00 -36.32
N ILE A 28 7.74 9.25 -36.17
CA ILE A 28 7.72 7.96 -35.48
C ILE A 28 8.51 6.93 -36.30
N GLU A 29 8.25 6.83 -37.61
CA GLU A 29 8.97 5.93 -38.51
C GLU A 29 10.48 6.24 -38.56
N LYS A 30 10.85 7.53 -38.52
CA LYS A 30 12.25 7.98 -38.51
C LYS A 30 12.91 8.00 -37.13
N GLY A 31 12.18 7.61 -36.07
CA GLY A 31 12.68 7.64 -34.69
C GLY A 31 13.03 9.05 -34.17
N ARG A 32 12.45 10.11 -34.78
CA ARG A 32 12.63 11.52 -34.40
C ARG A 32 11.54 12.04 -33.48
N ALA A 33 10.54 11.23 -33.15
CA ALA A 33 9.53 11.58 -32.16
C ALA A 33 10.21 11.92 -30.81
N PRO A 34 9.76 12.96 -30.10
CA PRO A 34 10.37 13.35 -28.84
C PRO A 34 10.28 12.20 -27.83
N GLN A 35 11.42 11.87 -27.23
CA GLN A 35 11.51 10.83 -26.22
C GLN A 35 10.90 11.31 -24.90
N PRO A 36 10.46 10.38 -24.02
CA PRO A 36 10.02 10.74 -22.68
C PRO A 36 11.08 11.57 -21.96
N PRO A 37 10.67 12.56 -21.14
CA PRO A 37 11.63 13.28 -20.31
C PRO A 37 12.35 12.29 -19.39
N ARG A 38 13.64 12.56 -19.14
CA ARG A 38 14.40 11.75 -18.19
C ARG A 38 13.83 11.95 -16.78
N PRO A 39 13.88 10.93 -15.91
CA PRO A 39 13.52 11.13 -14.50
C PRO A 39 14.38 12.23 -13.88
N PRO A 40 13.86 12.98 -12.90
CA PRO A 40 14.64 13.95 -12.15
C PRO A 40 15.90 13.31 -11.57
N LYS A 41 17.02 14.05 -11.54
CA LYS A 41 18.24 13.55 -10.90
C LYS A 41 18.02 13.41 -9.39
N PRO A 42 18.80 12.56 -8.70
CA PRO A 42 18.83 12.55 -7.25
C PRO A 42 19.10 13.96 -6.72
N TYR A 43 18.27 14.44 -5.78
CA TYR A 43 18.35 15.79 -5.20
C TYR A 43 18.07 16.96 -6.17
N GLU A 44 17.44 16.69 -7.32
CA GLU A 44 16.90 17.75 -8.18
C GLU A 44 15.52 18.15 -7.68
N PRO A 45 15.29 19.42 -7.34
CA PRO A 45 14.02 19.82 -6.77
C PRO A 45 12.90 19.69 -7.80
N TYR A 46 11.85 18.95 -7.47
CA TYR A 46 10.67 18.80 -8.32
C TYR A 46 9.39 18.99 -7.50
N SER A 47 8.36 19.60 -8.12
CA SER A 47 7.07 19.78 -7.46
C SER A 47 6.11 18.66 -7.88
N CYS A 48 5.52 17.99 -6.90
CA CYS A 48 4.50 16.96 -7.13
C CYS A 48 3.39 17.14 -6.08
N PHE A 49 2.13 17.19 -6.52
CA PHE A 49 0.96 17.41 -5.66
C PHE A 49 1.06 18.65 -4.74
N GLY A 50 1.74 19.70 -5.20
CA GLY A 50 1.95 20.93 -4.42
C GLY A 50 3.08 20.84 -3.38
N PHE A 51 3.77 19.70 -3.28
CA PHE A 51 4.95 19.52 -2.45
C PHE A 51 6.22 19.60 -3.29
N ASN A 52 7.26 20.25 -2.76
CA ASN A 52 8.57 20.28 -3.38
C ASN A 52 9.42 19.16 -2.79
N TYR A 53 9.79 18.22 -3.64
CA TYR A 53 10.71 17.11 -3.40
C TYR A 53 12.09 17.45 -3.94
N GLY A 54 13.10 16.64 -3.64
CA GLY A 54 14.45 16.79 -4.23
C GLY A 54 15.35 17.83 -3.56
N GLY A 55 15.25 18.01 -2.23
CA GLY A 55 16.17 18.84 -1.45
C GLY A 55 17.12 18.04 -0.53
N PRO A 56 17.99 18.71 0.25
CA PRO A 56 18.89 18.06 1.23
C PRO A 56 18.16 17.25 2.31
N ASN A 57 16.88 17.55 2.55
CA ASN A 57 16.03 16.95 3.57
C ASN A 57 15.09 15.85 3.02
N ASP A 58 15.19 15.50 1.73
CA ASP A 58 14.30 14.56 1.03
C ASP A 58 14.49 13.08 1.43
N GLY A 59 15.37 12.82 2.41
CA GLY A 59 15.60 11.48 2.96
C GLY A 59 14.55 11.04 3.99
N GLN A 60 13.69 11.95 4.47
CA GLN A 60 12.64 11.62 5.43
C GLN A 60 11.30 11.47 4.72
N ILE A 61 10.69 10.27 4.83
CA ILE A 61 9.38 9.95 4.24
C ILE A 61 8.28 10.88 4.77
N VAL A 62 8.43 11.34 6.01
CA VAL A 62 7.55 12.32 6.63
C VAL A 62 8.37 13.58 6.91
N PRO A 63 8.02 14.74 6.31
CA PRO A 63 8.70 15.99 6.60
C PRO A 63 8.56 16.36 8.08
N PRO A 64 9.63 16.85 8.73
CA PRO A 64 9.60 17.19 10.14
C PRO A 64 8.71 18.42 10.39
N LEU A 65 8.01 18.43 11.53
CA LEU A 65 7.06 19.50 11.92
C LEU A 65 7.66 20.92 11.85
N GLU A 66 8.97 21.05 12.09
CA GLU A 66 9.70 22.31 12.03
C GLU A 66 9.68 22.95 10.63
N THR A 67 9.67 22.13 9.58
CA THR A 67 9.58 22.62 8.19
C THR A 67 8.23 23.26 7.87
N GLN A 68 7.22 23.00 8.69
CA GLN A 68 5.87 23.54 8.57
C GLN A 68 5.61 24.69 9.56
N ASN A 69 6.64 25.20 10.26
CA ASN A 69 6.53 26.19 11.34
C ASN A 69 5.59 25.77 12.48
N VAL A 70 5.44 24.46 12.71
CA VAL A 70 4.59 23.92 13.77
C VAL A 70 5.41 23.78 15.05
N LYS A 71 4.93 24.36 16.15
CA LYS A 71 5.58 24.23 17.47
C LYS A 71 5.46 22.79 17.97
N ARG A 72 6.60 22.11 18.12
CA ARG A 72 6.67 20.74 18.64
C ARG A 72 6.08 20.61 20.05
N LEU A 73 5.15 19.67 20.24
CA LEU A 73 4.50 19.36 21.52
C LEU A 73 5.13 18.18 22.30
N HIS A 74 5.97 17.36 21.66
CA HIS A 74 6.60 16.17 22.24
C HIS A 74 8.13 16.26 22.21
N PRO A 75 8.87 15.49 23.05
CA PRO A 75 10.33 15.43 22.97
C PRO A 75 10.80 14.85 21.63
N GLN A 76 12.10 14.90 21.35
CA GLN A 76 12.67 14.34 20.12
C GLN A 76 12.85 12.82 20.19
N ASN A 77 13.04 12.29 21.39
CA ASN A 77 13.03 10.85 21.68
C ASN A 77 11.72 10.50 22.39
N TYR A 78 10.86 9.75 21.72
CA TYR A 78 9.57 9.33 22.25
C TYR A 78 9.18 7.96 21.71
N GLU A 79 8.23 7.34 22.40
CA GLU A 79 7.55 6.13 21.94
C GLU A 79 6.23 6.55 21.28
N HIS A 80 6.05 6.23 19.99
CA HIS A 80 4.88 6.64 19.19
C HIS A 80 3.56 6.32 19.88
N ARG A 81 3.42 5.09 20.41
CA ARG A 81 2.19 4.62 21.06
C ARG A 81 1.85 5.48 22.28
N ARG A 82 2.83 5.71 23.16
CA ARG A 82 2.64 6.46 24.40
C ARG A 82 2.29 7.92 24.11
N GLU A 83 2.98 8.54 23.15
CA GLU A 83 2.72 9.94 22.81
C GLU A 83 1.35 10.11 22.13
N LEU A 84 0.96 9.18 21.26
CA LEU A 84 -0.36 9.23 20.61
C LEU A 84 -1.51 9.11 21.63
N ILE A 85 -1.37 8.22 22.63
CA ILE A 85 -2.35 8.08 23.72
C ILE A 85 -2.42 9.38 24.55
N LYS A 86 -1.26 9.96 24.88
CA LYS A 86 -1.19 11.21 25.63
C LYS A 86 -1.83 12.37 24.85
N MET A 87 -1.59 12.48 23.55
CA MET A 87 -2.23 13.49 22.70
C MET A 87 -3.73 13.27 22.60
N ASN A 88 -4.20 12.02 22.54
CA ASN A 88 -5.63 11.71 22.55
C ASN A 88 -6.31 12.16 23.86
N HIS A 89 -5.70 11.89 25.01
CA HIS A 89 -6.20 12.41 26.29
C HIS A 89 -6.18 13.94 26.33
N SER A 90 -5.10 14.56 25.84
CA SER A 90 -5.00 16.02 25.74
C SER A 90 -6.08 16.64 24.83
N LEU A 91 -6.40 15.97 23.71
CA LEU A 91 -7.46 16.37 22.79
C LEU A 91 -8.82 16.31 23.47
N LEU A 92 -9.10 15.21 24.19
CA LEU A 92 -10.35 15.05 24.91
C LEU A 92 -10.55 16.17 25.95
N CYS A 93 -9.53 16.45 26.77
CA CYS A 93 -9.59 17.55 27.73
C CYS A 93 -9.81 18.90 27.03
N ALA A 94 -9.10 19.17 25.93
CA ALA A 94 -9.26 20.41 25.17
C ALA A 94 -10.68 20.58 24.58
N VAL A 95 -11.31 19.49 24.14
CA VAL A 95 -12.70 19.51 23.66
C VAL A 95 -13.67 19.76 24.82
N LEU A 96 -13.46 19.14 25.99
CA LEU A 96 -14.28 19.39 27.18
C LEU A 96 -14.15 20.84 27.66
N ASP A 97 -12.95 21.40 27.66
CA ASP A 97 -12.69 22.81 27.97
C ASP A 97 -13.41 23.73 26.98
N LEU A 98 -13.37 23.39 25.69
CA LEU A 98 -14.08 24.14 24.64
C LEU A 98 -15.60 24.12 24.88
N LEU A 99 -16.17 22.95 25.22
CA LEU A 99 -17.60 22.84 25.56
C LEU A 99 -17.95 23.71 26.78
N GLN A 100 -17.12 23.71 27.82
CA GLN A 100 -17.32 24.55 28.99
C GLN A 100 -17.31 26.05 28.63
N ILE A 101 -16.39 26.49 27.77
CA ILE A 101 -16.34 27.87 27.28
C ILE A 101 -17.59 28.21 26.48
N LEU A 102 -18.07 27.29 25.62
CA LEU A 102 -19.29 27.52 24.83
C LEU A 102 -20.54 27.66 25.70
N VAL A 103 -20.63 26.90 26.79
CA VAL A 103 -21.74 27.01 27.75
C VAL A 103 -21.67 28.29 28.57
N THR A 104 -20.47 28.72 28.96
CA THR A 104 -20.28 29.86 29.87
C THR A 104 -20.27 31.20 29.13
N SER A 105 -19.58 31.27 27.98
CA SER A 105 -19.38 32.49 27.19
C SER A 105 -19.02 32.16 25.74
N ALA A 106 -20.03 32.03 24.87
CA ALA A 106 -19.85 31.60 23.48
C ALA A 106 -19.01 32.57 22.60
N ASP A 107 -18.99 33.86 22.93
CA ASP A 107 -18.28 34.91 22.17
C ASP A 107 -16.90 35.26 22.73
N SER A 108 -16.44 34.51 23.74
CA SER A 108 -15.13 34.76 24.34
C SER A 108 -13.99 34.47 23.35
N PRO A 109 -12.94 35.31 23.29
CA PRO A 109 -11.75 35.04 22.48
C PRO A 109 -11.03 33.74 22.90
N GLN A 110 -11.29 33.24 24.11
CA GLN A 110 -10.78 31.96 24.60
C GLN A 110 -11.25 30.77 23.75
N ARG A 111 -12.42 30.88 23.09
CA ARG A 111 -12.92 29.87 22.14
C ARG A 111 -11.95 29.69 20.98
N THR A 112 -11.52 30.79 20.37
CA THR A 112 -10.61 30.79 19.22
C THR A 112 -9.23 30.26 19.62
N GLN A 113 -8.75 30.62 20.81
CA GLN A 113 -7.50 30.09 21.35
C GLN A 113 -7.57 28.57 21.56
N LYS A 114 -8.64 28.06 22.19
CA LYS A 114 -8.81 26.62 22.38
C LYS A 114 -8.97 25.85 21.07
N LEU A 115 -9.62 26.46 20.08
CA LEU A 115 -9.71 25.87 18.74
C LEU A 115 -8.33 25.76 18.09
N SER A 116 -7.47 26.78 18.24
CA SER A 116 -6.07 26.72 17.78
C SER A 116 -5.28 25.61 18.49
N ASP A 117 -5.49 25.43 19.80
CA ASP A 117 -4.84 24.34 20.56
C ASP A 117 -5.28 22.97 20.03
N ILE A 118 -6.57 22.78 19.74
CA ILE A 118 -7.11 21.55 19.15
C ILE A 118 -6.50 21.27 17.78
N TYR A 119 -6.45 22.28 16.90
CA TYR A 119 -5.81 22.14 15.59
C TYR A 119 -4.35 21.72 15.72
N LEU A 120 -3.62 22.31 16.67
CA LEU A 120 -2.24 21.97 16.91
C LEU A 120 -2.09 20.51 17.35
N ILE A 121 -2.92 20.02 18.28
CA ILE A 121 -2.88 18.63 18.73
C ILE A 121 -3.17 17.68 17.56
N LEU A 122 -4.16 17.98 16.72
CA LEU A 122 -4.52 17.15 15.57
C LEU A 122 -3.40 17.05 14.53
N ILE A 123 -2.71 18.16 14.22
CA ILE A 123 -1.56 18.16 13.32
C ILE A 123 -0.45 17.24 13.85
N HIS A 124 -0.18 17.29 15.16
CA HIS A 124 0.83 16.43 15.78
C HIS A 124 0.42 14.96 15.78
N MET A 125 -0.85 14.64 16.08
CA MET A 125 -1.35 13.27 15.98
C MET A 125 -1.21 12.74 14.55
N GLN A 126 -1.55 13.55 13.54
CA GLN A 126 -1.39 13.16 12.13
C GLN A 126 0.07 12.90 11.78
N HIS A 127 0.99 13.73 12.26
CA HIS A 127 2.42 13.53 12.04
C HIS A 127 2.91 12.21 12.65
N LEU A 128 2.56 11.94 13.91
CA LEU A 128 2.91 10.68 14.60
C LEU A 128 2.36 9.45 13.86
N ILE A 129 1.14 9.53 13.33
CA ILE A 129 0.54 8.45 12.54
C ILE A 129 1.27 8.30 11.19
N ASN A 130 1.63 9.40 10.54
CA ASN A 130 2.36 9.37 9.28
C ASN A 130 3.72 8.70 9.43
N GLU A 131 4.42 8.91 10.56
CA GLU A 131 5.69 8.24 10.86
C GLU A 131 5.56 6.72 10.96
N LEU A 132 4.38 6.19 11.30
CA LEU A 132 4.12 4.75 11.37
C LEU A 132 3.79 4.12 10.00
N ARG A 133 3.49 4.92 8.98
CA ARG A 133 3.11 4.43 7.64
C ARG A 133 4.18 3.56 6.97
N PRO A 134 5.49 3.87 7.05
CA PRO A 134 6.52 3.01 6.47
C PRO A 134 6.61 1.64 7.14
N VAL A 135 6.43 1.59 8.47
CA VAL A 135 6.41 0.33 9.22
C VAL A 135 5.18 -0.47 8.83
N GLN A 136 4.00 0.15 8.81
CA GLN A 136 2.76 -0.47 8.35
C GLN A 136 2.87 -1.03 6.92
N ALA A 137 3.49 -0.30 6.00
CA ALA A 137 3.67 -0.75 4.62
C ALA A 137 4.57 -1.99 4.53
N ARG A 138 5.61 -2.09 5.37
CA ARG A 138 6.48 -3.27 5.45
C ARG A 138 5.74 -4.47 6.01
N ASP A 139 4.94 -4.29 7.06
CA ASP A 139 4.15 -5.36 7.66
C ASP A 139 3.09 -5.88 6.68
N ALA A 140 2.41 -4.97 5.96
CA ALA A 140 1.47 -5.32 4.90
C ALA A 140 2.15 -6.09 3.76
N LEU A 141 3.34 -5.68 3.33
CA LEU A 141 4.12 -6.39 2.32
C LEU A 141 4.50 -7.79 2.79
N ALA A 142 4.95 -7.93 4.04
CA ALA A 142 5.29 -9.22 4.63
C ALA A 142 4.09 -10.17 4.65
N ALA A 143 2.92 -9.67 5.09
CA ALA A 143 1.68 -10.45 5.08
C ALA A 143 1.27 -10.87 3.66
N MET A 144 1.39 -9.97 2.68
CA MET A 144 1.13 -10.28 1.28
C MET A 144 2.06 -11.38 0.75
N MET A 145 3.35 -11.32 1.06
CA MET A 145 4.32 -12.35 0.64
C MET A 145 4.05 -13.70 1.32
N GLN A 146 3.70 -13.71 2.61
CA GLN A 146 3.31 -14.93 3.31
C GLN A 146 2.08 -15.58 2.65
N ARG A 147 1.09 -14.78 2.25
CA ARG A 147 -0.08 -15.26 1.50
C ARG A 147 0.32 -15.86 0.15
N GLN A 148 1.22 -15.21 -0.60
CA GLN A 148 1.72 -15.76 -1.88
C GLN A 148 2.42 -17.11 -1.71
N VAL A 149 3.23 -17.26 -0.65
CA VAL A 149 3.88 -18.54 -0.33
C VAL A 149 2.83 -19.62 -0.02
N LYS A 150 1.82 -19.30 0.80
CA LYS A 150 0.73 -20.23 1.14
C LYS A 150 -0.05 -20.66 -0.10
N ALA A 151 -0.46 -19.71 -0.95
CA ALA A 151 -1.17 -19.99 -2.19
C ALA A 151 -0.34 -20.86 -3.15
N THR A 152 0.97 -20.59 -3.26
CA THR A 152 1.88 -21.38 -4.08
C THR A 152 2.00 -22.81 -3.57
N ARG A 153 2.13 -23.00 -2.25
CA ARG A 153 2.16 -24.34 -1.62
C ARG A 153 0.86 -25.11 -1.86
N GLU A 154 -0.29 -24.47 -1.70
CA GLU A 154 -1.60 -25.08 -1.95
C GLU A 154 -1.78 -25.49 -3.42
N ALA A 155 -1.32 -24.65 -4.36
CA ALA A 155 -1.33 -24.96 -5.80
C ALA A 155 -0.45 -26.18 -6.12
N VAL A 156 0.78 -26.23 -5.59
CA VAL A 156 1.68 -27.38 -5.76
C VAL A 156 1.05 -28.66 -5.20
N LEU A 157 0.47 -28.62 -4.00
CA LEU A 157 -0.22 -29.77 -3.41
C LEU A 157 -1.41 -30.23 -4.27
N SER A 158 -2.16 -29.30 -4.85
CA SER A 158 -3.26 -29.60 -5.77
C SER A 158 -2.76 -30.33 -7.02
N ILE A 159 -1.69 -29.83 -7.64
CA ILE A 159 -1.07 -30.45 -8.83
C ILE A 159 -0.56 -31.84 -8.49
N THR A 160 0.17 -32.02 -7.39
CA THR A 160 0.67 -33.33 -6.95
C THR A 160 -0.46 -34.34 -6.72
N ARG A 161 -1.60 -33.91 -6.16
CA ARG A 161 -2.78 -34.78 -6.01
C ARG A 161 -3.33 -35.22 -7.37
N VAL A 162 -3.40 -34.31 -8.35
CA VAL A 162 -3.85 -34.65 -9.71
C VAL A 162 -2.87 -35.61 -10.39
N MET A 163 -1.56 -35.38 -10.25
CA MET A 163 -0.53 -36.29 -10.79
C MET A 163 -0.62 -37.69 -10.19
N ASN A 164 -0.77 -37.80 -8.86
CA ASN A 164 -0.93 -39.10 -8.20
C ASN A 164 -2.20 -39.83 -8.66
N LYS A 165 -3.31 -39.11 -8.87
CA LYS A 165 -4.53 -39.69 -9.44
C LYS A 165 -4.32 -40.20 -10.87
N ALA A 166 -3.63 -39.41 -11.70
CA ALA A 166 -3.31 -39.81 -13.08
C ALA A 166 -2.38 -41.03 -13.12
N ALA A 167 -1.33 -41.05 -12.29
CA ALA A 167 -0.42 -42.19 -12.17
C ALA A 167 -1.16 -43.47 -11.72
N ASN A 168 -2.04 -43.36 -10.73
CA ASN A 168 -2.89 -44.48 -10.29
C ASN A 168 -3.83 -44.97 -11.40
N PHE A 169 -4.40 -44.06 -12.20
CA PHE A 169 -5.25 -44.41 -13.33
C PHE A 169 -4.48 -45.14 -14.42
N VAL A 170 -3.29 -44.65 -14.78
CA VAL A 170 -2.39 -45.31 -15.75
C VAL A 170 -1.97 -46.69 -15.26
N ASN A 171 -1.54 -46.82 -14.00
CA ASN A 171 -1.20 -48.12 -13.42
C ASN A 171 -2.38 -49.09 -13.44
N LYS A 172 -3.59 -48.63 -13.13
CA LYS A 172 -4.81 -49.44 -13.21
C LYS A 172 -5.09 -49.89 -14.65
N ALA A 173 -4.93 -48.99 -15.64
CA ALA A 173 -5.10 -49.33 -17.04
C ALA A 173 -4.05 -50.35 -17.53
N ILE A 174 -2.78 -50.19 -17.14
CA ILE A 174 -1.70 -51.14 -17.45
C ILE A 174 -2.00 -52.50 -16.84
N CYS A 175 -2.40 -52.56 -15.57
CA CYS A 175 -2.81 -53.83 -14.93
C CYS A 175 -3.95 -54.50 -15.69
N ASN A 176 -4.95 -53.73 -16.13
CA ASN A 176 -6.08 -54.28 -16.90
C ASN A 176 -5.67 -54.79 -18.29
N VAL A 177 -4.70 -54.15 -18.96
CA VAL A 177 -4.17 -54.58 -20.27
C VAL A 177 -3.26 -55.82 -20.12
N ASN A 178 -2.43 -55.87 -19.09
CA ASN A 178 -1.52 -56.98 -18.85
C ASN A 178 -2.22 -58.27 -18.35
N VAL A 179 -3.52 -58.21 -18.01
CA VAL A 179 -4.34 -59.42 -17.77
C VAL A 179 -4.55 -60.24 -19.05
N THR A 180 -4.23 -59.72 -20.25
CA THR A 180 -4.27 -60.50 -21.50
C THR A 180 -2.91 -61.09 -21.91
N SER A 181 -1.83 -60.80 -21.20
CA SER A 181 -0.51 -61.40 -21.48
C SER A 181 0.30 -61.50 -20.19
N ALA A 182 0.27 -62.69 -19.58
CA ALA A 182 1.26 -63.05 -18.60
C ALA A 182 2.65 -62.94 -19.25
N THR A 183 3.46 -61.96 -18.87
CA THR A 183 4.91 -62.08 -18.64
C THR A 183 5.51 -60.80 -18.03
N ASN A 184 6.10 -61.00 -16.85
CA ASN A 184 7.23 -60.29 -16.25
C ASN A 184 7.17 -58.76 -16.08
N SER A 185 6.76 -58.38 -14.87
CA SER A 185 6.94 -57.08 -14.22
C SER A 185 8.40 -56.62 -14.17
N ILE A 186 8.75 -55.59 -14.93
CA ILE A 186 9.96 -54.78 -14.71
C ILE A 186 9.61 -53.31 -15.01
N TYR A 187 9.15 -52.54 -14.02
CA TYR A 187 9.34 -51.09 -14.02
C TYR A 187 9.57 -50.58 -12.59
N PRO A 188 10.50 -49.64 -12.39
CA PRO A 188 10.86 -49.16 -11.07
C PRO A 188 9.79 -48.21 -10.54
N THR A 189 9.51 -48.33 -9.24
CA THR A 189 8.75 -47.37 -8.43
C THR A 189 9.32 -45.97 -8.62
N PHE A 190 8.63 -45.11 -9.39
CA PHE A 190 9.01 -43.71 -9.51
C PHE A 190 8.67 -42.97 -8.22
N ILE A 191 9.74 -42.52 -7.55
CA ILE A 191 9.84 -41.46 -6.56
C ILE A 191 8.74 -41.46 -5.48
N LYS A 192 9.03 -42.12 -4.35
CA LYS A 192 8.53 -41.64 -3.06
C LYS A 192 9.21 -40.29 -2.81
N THR A 193 8.55 -39.19 -3.17
CA THR A 193 8.88 -37.92 -2.52
C THR A 193 8.29 -38.06 -1.12
N GLU A 194 9.12 -38.46 -0.18
CA GLU A 194 8.86 -38.20 1.24
C GLU A 194 8.72 -36.69 1.35
N VAL A 195 7.47 -36.23 1.38
CA VAL A 195 7.16 -34.95 1.98
C VAL A 195 7.46 -35.18 3.44
N GLU A 196 8.65 -34.79 3.89
CA GLU A 196 8.90 -34.60 5.31
C GLU A 196 7.74 -33.75 5.83
N GLU A 197 6.94 -34.35 6.72
CA GLU A 197 6.09 -33.57 7.61
C GLU A 197 7.05 -32.74 8.45
N GLU A 198 7.39 -31.53 7.96
CA GLU A 198 7.96 -30.51 8.81
C GLU A 198 7.00 -30.33 9.98
N LYS A 199 7.47 -30.81 11.13
CA LYS A 199 6.91 -30.63 12.46
C LYS A 199 6.41 -29.19 12.54
N LYS A 200 5.08 -29.03 12.59
CA LYS A 200 4.38 -27.78 12.85
C LYS A 200 5.18 -27.03 13.93
N PRO A 201 5.81 -25.88 13.63
CA PRO A 201 6.49 -25.12 14.66
C PRO A 201 5.42 -24.84 15.73
N SER A 202 5.82 -25.09 16.97
CA SER A 202 5.04 -24.93 18.18
C SER A 202 4.09 -23.75 18.08
N ILE A 203 2.81 -24.03 18.36
CA ILE A 203 1.75 -23.05 18.53
C ILE A 203 2.17 -22.08 19.64
N ILE A 204 2.88 -21.04 19.25
CA ILE A 204 2.80 -19.73 19.86
C ILE A 204 2.05 -18.97 18.79
N THR A 205 0.72 -18.89 18.92
CA THR A 205 -0.07 -17.93 18.13
C THR A 205 0.44 -16.55 18.54
N ASP A 206 1.42 -16.07 17.81
CA ASP A 206 1.97 -14.74 18.01
C ASP A 206 0.82 -13.76 17.72
N GLU A 207 0.55 -12.87 18.67
CA GLU A 207 -0.51 -11.87 18.55
C GLU A 207 -0.35 -11.04 17.26
N SER A 208 0.88 -10.98 16.75
CA SER A 208 1.26 -10.45 15.44
C SER A 208 0.67 -11.21 14.25
N GLU A 209 0.69 -12.55 14.25
CA GLU A 209 0.12 -13.37 13.16
C GLU A 209 -1.40 -13.20 13.06
N LEU A 210 -2.08 -13.15 14.21
CA LEU A 210 -3.52 -12.93 14.30
C LEU A 210 -3.92 -11.54 13.78
N LYS A 211 -3.13 -10.51 14.07
CA LYS A 211 -3.30 -9.15 13.54
C LYS A 211 -3.06 -9.11 12.02
N ASN A 212 -2.06 -9.84 11.53
CA ASN A 212 -1.76 -9.92 10.11
C ASN A 212 -2.85 -10.68 9.33
N GLU A 213 -3.42 -11.74 9.90
CA GLU A 213 -4.55 -12.48 9.32
C GLU A 213 -5.81 -11.59 9.26
N LEU A 214 -6.07 -10.82 10.30
CA LEU A 214 -7.19 -9.89 10.36
C LEU A 214 -7.02 -8.74 9.34
N MET A 215 -5.82 -8.16 9.22
CA MET A 215 -5.49 -7.19 8.17
C MET A 215 -5.72 -7.78 6.77
N CYS A 216 -5.25 -9.00 6.52
CA CYS A 216 -5.44 -9.71 5.28
C CYS A 216 -6.93 -9.85 4.93
N SER A 217 -7.76 -10.24 5.90
CA SER A 217 -9.22 -10.36 5.71
C SER A 217 -9.89 -9.02 5.37
N ILE A 218 -9.42 -7.91 5.96
CA ILE A 218 -9.99 -6.59 5.71
C ILE A 218 -9.68 -6.17 4.28
N ILE A 219 -8.44 -6.36 3.81
CA ILE A 219 -8.04 -6.08 2.44
C ILE A 219 -8.86 -6.93 1.45
N ASP A 220 -9.05 -8.22 1.73
CA ASP A 220 -9.82 -9.12 0.86
C ASP A 220 -11.32 -8.77 0.81
N ASN A 221 -11.83 -8.07 1.82
CA ASN A 221 -13.20 -7.51 1.82
C ASN A 221 -13.26 -6.20 1.03
N LEU A 222 -12.24 -5.34 1.13
CA LEU A 222 -12.15 -4.11 0.34
C LEU A 222 -12.00 -4.37 -1.17
N ASP A 223 -11.20 -5.37 -1.55
CA ASP A 223 -11.04 -5.81 -2.94
C ASP A 223 -12.34 -6.43 -3.50
N ARG A 224 -13.13 -7.11 -2.65
CA ARG A 224 -14.42 -7.69 -3.04
C ARG A 224 -15.52 -6.66 -3.23
N GLU A 225 -15.45 -5.55 -2.51
CA GLU A 225 -16.42 -4.45 -2.60
C GLU A 225 -16.06 -3.41 -3.67
N GLY A 226 -14.91 -3.56 -4.35
CA GLY A 226 -14.48 -2.65 -5.42
C GLY A 226 -14.17 -1.23 -4.93
N LEU A 227 -13.75 -1.10 -3.67
CA LEU A 227 -13.42 0.17 -3.00
C LEU A 227 -11.91 0.53 -3.10
N LEU A 228 -11.15 -0.28 -3.84
CA LEU A 228 -9.75 -0.07 -4.26
C LEU A 228 -9.68 -0.21 -5.78
#